data_AF-I1HXB1-F1
#
_entry.id   AF-I1HXB1-F1
#
_cell.length_a   1.000
_cell.length_b   1.000
_cell.length_c   1.000
_cell.angle_alpha   90.00
_cell.angle_beta   90.00
_cell.angle_gamma   90.00
#
_symmetry.space_group_name_H-M   'P 1'
#
loop_
_entity.id
_entity.type
_entity.pdbx_description
1 polymer ?
#
loop_
_entity_poly.entity_id
_entity_poly.type
_entity_poly.pdbx_seq_one_letter_code
_entity_poly.pdbx_strand_id
1 'polypeptide(L)' 'MAKLEEAVRGVSMEGLTWGASELVPVVYGIKKLRIKVTIVQDLLSLDDLINHHLCAHPVNQFVQSCNVAAELKRVTING' A
#
# COMPACT_ATOMS: atom_id res chain seq x y z
N MET A 1 -15.75 0.73 0.05
CA MET A 1 -14.33 0.42 0.33
C MET A 1 -13.82 -0.83 -0.38
N ALA A 2 -14.64 -1.86 -0.64
CA ALA A 2 -14.18 -3.06 -1.35
C ALA A 2 -13.47 -2.78 -2.69
N LYS A 3 -14.01 -1.87 -3.52
CA LYS A 3 -13.38 -1.46 -4.79
C LYS A 3 -11.99 -0.82 -4.64
N LEU A 4 -11.77 -0.05 -3.58
CA LEU A 4 -10.46 0.56 -3.31
C LEU A 4 -9.45 -0.53 -2.94
N GLU A 5 -9.84 -1.46 -2.06
CA GLU A 5 -8.97 -2.57 -1.68
C GLU A 5 -8.68 -3.50 -2.87
N GLU A 6 -9.68 -3.78 -3.70
CA GLU A 6 -9.52 -4.56 -4.93
C GLU A 6 -8.57 -3.88 -5.92
N ALA A 7 -8.71 -2.56 -6.12
CA ALA A 7 -7.81 -1.79 -6.97
C ALA A 7 -6.35 -1.81 -6.45
N VAL A 8 -6.15 -1.66 -5.14
CA VAL A 8 -4.82 -1.74 -4.51
C VAL A 8 -4.24 -3.15 -4.61
N ARG A 9 -5.02 -4.19 -4.31
CA ARG A 9 -4.60 -5.60 -4.40
C ARG A 9 -4.36 -6.05 -5.85
N GLY A 10 -4.98 -5.38 -6.82
CA GLY A 10 -4.76 -5.63 -8.25
C GLY A 10 -3.38 -5.22 -8.74
N VAL A 11 -2.66 -4.35 -8.01
CA VAL A 11 -1.27 -4.02 -8.31
C VAL A 11 -0.39 -5.23 -7.94
N SER A 12 0.19 -5.87 -8.95
CA SER A 12 1.11 -7.00 -8.77
C SER A 12 2.43 -6.69 -9.45
N MET A 13 3.52 -6.85 -8.71
CA MET A 13 4.90 -6.57 -9.15
C MET A 13 5.85 -7.56 -8.49
N GLU A 14 7.00 -7.81 -9.11
CA GLU A 14 8.00 -8.71 -8.54
C GLU A 14 8.58 -8.12 -7.24
N GLY A 15 8.57 -8.90 -6.16
CA GLY A 15 9.02 -8.43 -4.86
C GLY A 15 7.97 -7.64 -4.06
N LEU A 16 6.74 -7.47 -4.56
CA LEU A 16 5.63 -6.86 -3.83
C LEU A 16 4.74 -7.94 -3.18
N THR A 17 4.40 -7.76 -1.91
CA THR A 17 3.46 -8.63 -1.20
C THR A 17 2.48 -7.82 -0.37
N TRP A 18 1.20 -7.97 -0.66
CA TRP A 18 0.10 -7.39 0.11
C TRP A 18 -0.24 -8.26 1.32
N GLY A 19 -0.24 -7.66 2.51
CA GLY A 19 -0.58 -8.30 3.77
C GLY A 19 -2.03 -8.06 4.19
N ALA A 20 -2.24 -8.09 5.51
CA ALA A 20 -3.54 -7.79 6.11
C ALA A 20 -3.93 -6.32 5.88
N SER A 21 -5.21 -6.10 5.63
CA SER A 21 -5.86 -4.82 5.47
C SER A 21 -6.91 -4.62 6.56
N GLU A 22 -7.13 -3.36 6.94
CA GLU A 22 -8.17 -2.96 7.87
C GLU A 22 -8.71 -1.56 7.53
N LEU A 23 -9.96 -1.29 7.90
CA LEU A 23 -10.56 0.03 7.76
C LEU A 23 -10.48 0.78 9.09
N VAL A 24 -9.64 1.81 9.13
CA VAL A 24 -9.43 2.61 10.33
C VAL A 24 -10.30 3.87 10.27
N PRO A 25 -11.15 4.15 11.26
CA PRO A 25 -11.88 5.42 11.33
C PRO A 25 -10.90 6.57 11.55
N VAL A 26 -11.05 7.67 10.80
CA VAL A 26 -10.21 8.87 10.96
C VAL A 26 -11.00 9.96 11.65
N VAL A 27 -12.09 10.41 11.02
CA VAL A 27 -12.94 11.50 11.52
C VAL A 27 -14.30 11.49 10.81
N TYR A 28 -15.38 11.90 11.49
CA TYR A 28 -16.70 12.18 10.90
C TYR A 28 -17.18 11.18 9.82
N GLY A 29 -17.21 9.88 10.16
CA GLY A 29 -17.73 8.83 9.26
C GLY A 29 -16.79 8.42 8.12
N ILE A 30 -15.64 9.09 7.94
CA ILE A 30 -14.62 8.73 6.95
C ILE A 30 -13.73 7.62 7.52
N LYS A 31 -13.60 6.54 6.75
CA LYS A 31 -12.69 5.42 7.05
C LYS A 31 -11.54 5.47 6.05
N LYS A 32 -10.31 5.23 6.50
CA LYS A 32 -9.15 5.01 5.64
C LYS A 32 -8.86 3.52 5.53
N LEU A 33 -8.43 3.09 4.34
CA LEU A 33 -7.88 1.75 4.16
C LEU A 33 -6.42 1.75 4.64
N ARG A 34 -6.12 0.94 5.66
CA ARG A 34 -4.75 0.65 6.09
C ARG A 34 -4.41 -0.75 5.64
N ILE A 35 -3.42 -0.90 4.77
CA ILE A 35 -2.95 -2.19 4.27
C ILE A 35 -1.47 -2.35 4.56
N LYS A 36 -1.07 -3.54 5.02
CA LYS A 36 0.34 -3.88 5.18
C LYS A 36 0.91 -4.25 3.82
N VAL A 37 2.10 -3.76 3.50
CA VAL A 37 2.84 -4.09 2.30
C VAL A 37 4.25 -4.52 2.68
N THR A 38 4.76 -5.55 2.03
CA THR A 38 6.16 -5.96 2.11
C THR A 38 6.76 -5.82 0.72
N ILE A 39 7.89 -5.15 0.63
CA ILE A 39 8.63 -4.96 -0.62
C ILE A 39 10.04 -5.53 -0.47
N VAL A 40 10.55 -6.13 -1.54
CA VAL A 40 11.96 -6.49 -1.67
C VAL A 40 12.71 -5.26 -2.16
N GLN A 41 13.58 -4.68 -1.32
CA GLN A 41 14.24 -3.40 -1.61
C GLN A 41 15.14 -3.43 -2.85
N ASP A 42 15.68 -4.61 -3.21
CA ASP A 42 16.50 -4.79 -4.41
C ASP A 42 15.70 -4.77 -5.72
N LEU A 43 14.38 -4.98 -5.64
CA LEU A 43 13.51 -5.14 -6.82
C LEU A 43 12.52 -3.98 -6.98
N LEU A 44 12.10 -3.37 -5.86
CA LEU A 44 11.09 -2.31 -5.87
C LEU A 44 11.42 -1.19 -4.89
N SER A 45 11.22 0.04 -5.37
CA SER A 45 11.27 1.23 -4.54
C SER A 45 9.88 1.56 -3.99
N LEU A 46 9.81 1.92 -2.71
CA LEU A 46 8.54 2.34 -2.08
C LEU A 46 7.95 3.58 -2.77
N ASP A 47 8.82 4.52 -3.16
CA ASP A 47 8.41 5.74 -3.86
C ASP A 47 7.77 5.45 -5.21
N ASP A 48 8.35 4.51 -5.98
CA ASP A 48 7.85 4.06 -7.27
C ASP A 48 6.47 3.41 -7.15
N LEU A 49 6.31 2.49 -6.19
CA LEU A 49 5.01 1.87 -5.88
C LEU A 49 3.94 2.93 -5.56
N ILE A 50 4.28 3.92 -4.74
CA ILE A 50 3.32 4.95 -4.33
C ILE A 50 2.97 5.86 -5.51
N ASN A 51 3.97 6.43 -6.17
CA ASN A 51 3.75 7.47 -7.18
C ASN A 51 3.25 6.92 -8.51
N HIS A 52 3.78 5.78 -8.97
CA HIS A 52 3.47 5.22 -10.29
C HIS A 52 2.38 4.14 -10.30
N HIS A 53 2.00 3.58 -9.14
CA HIS A 53 0.95 2.54 -9.09
C HIS A 53 -0.23 2.94 -8.21
N LEU A 54 -0.01 3.43 -6.99
CA LEU A 54 -1.10 3.74 -6.05
C LEU A 54 -1.71 5.14 -6.28
N CYS A 55 -0.88 6.15 -6.56
CA CYS A 55 -1.29 7.51 -6.91
C CYS A 55 -1.54 7.69 -8.42
N ALA A 56 -1.28 6.66 -9.22
CA ALA A 56 -1.49 6.69 -10.66
C ALA A 56 -2.86 6.10 -11.05
N HIS A 57 -3.23 6.30 -12.30
CA HIS A 57 -4.42 5.70 -12.88
C HIS A 57 -4.22 4.18 -13.01
N PRO A 58 -5.19 3.32 -12.64
CA PRO A 58 -6.59 3.62 -12.31
C PRO A 58 -6.88 3.74 -10.80
N VAL A 59 -5.91 3.58 -9.91
CA VAL A 59 -6.17 3.54 -8.45
C VAL A 59 -6.53 4.93 -7.91
N ASN A 60 -5.97 5.99 -8.48
CA ASN A 60 -6.21 7.38 -8.08
C ASN A 60 -7.67 7.83 -8.14
N GLN A 61 -8.53 7.16 -8.92
CA GLN A 61 -9.96 7.47 -8.99
C GLN A 61 -10.70 7.18 -7.67
N PHE A 62 -10.13 6.32 -6.83
CA PHE A 62 -10.68 5.95 -5.52
C PHE A 62 -9.85 6.47 -4.34
N VAL A 63 -8.69 7.08 -4.60
CA VAL A 63 -7.72 7.51 -3.59
C VAL A 63 -7.65 9.03 -3.56
N GLN A 64 -8.03 9.64 -2.43
CA GLN A 64 -7.86 11.08 -2.22
C GLN A 64 -6.42 11.45 -1.85
N SER A 65 -5.73 10.59 -1.11
CA SER A 65 -4.31 10.76 -0.77
C SER A 65 -3.69 9.41 -0.40
N CYS A 66 -2.40 9.25 -0.70
CA CYS A 66 -1.57 8.13 -0.22
C CYS A 66 -0.66 8.64 0.90
N ASN A 67 -0.65 7.95 2.03
CA ASN A 67 0.23 8.26 3.14
C ASN A 67 0.88 6.98 3.69
N VAL A 68 2.19 7.00 3.87
CA VAL A 68 2.90 5.93 4.58
C VAL A 68 2.67 6.11 6.08
N ALA A 69 1.92 5.21 6.69
CA ALA A 69 1.59 5.30 8.12
C ALA A 69 2.73 4.85 9.04
N ALA A 70 3.53 3.87 8.60
CA ALA A 70 4.72 3.39 9.31
C ALA A 70 5.59 2.58 8.35
N GLU A 71 6.91 2.73 8.44
CA GLU A 71 7.90 1.92 7.73
C GLU A 71 8.60 1.00 8.72
N LEU A 72 8.41 -0.32 8.57
CA LEU A 72 9.08 -1.33 9.40
C LEU A 72 10.16 -2.01 8.56
N LYS A 73 11.43 -1.69 8.81
CA LYS A 73 12.56 -2.41 8.22
C LYS A 73 12.83 -3.67 9.02
N ARG A 74 12.74 -4.84 8.37
CA ARG A 74 13.15 -6.11 8.99
C ARG A 74 14.64 -6.32 8.70
N VAL A 75 15.43 -6.48 9.76
CA VAL A 75 16.84 -6.89 9.66
C VAL A 75 16.90 -8.39 9.80
N THR A 76 17.23 -9.10 8.72
CA THR A 76 17.51 -10.53 8.77
C THR A 76 19.00 -10.69 9.02
N ILE A 77 19.38 -11.23 10.18
CA ILE A 77 20.76 -11.60 10.47
C ILE A 77 20.97 -12.99 9.86
N ASN A 78 21.78 -13.09 8.81
CA ASN A 78 22.24 -14.39 8.32
C ASN A 78 23.18 -14.99 9.38
N GLY A 79 22.77 -16.12 9.96
CA GLY A 79 23.60 -16.96 10.83
C GLY A 79 24.38 -17.99 10.02
#